data_AF-A3WWJ3-F1
#
_entry.id   AF-A3WWJ3-F1
#
_cell.length_a   1.000
_cell.length_b   1.000
_cell.length_c   1.000
_cell.angle_alpha   90.00
_cell.angle_beta   90.00
_cell.angle_gamma   90.00
#
_symmetry.space_group_name_H-M   'P 1'
#
loop_
_entity.id
_entity.type
_entity.pdbx_description
1 polymer ?
#
loop_
_entity_poly.entity_id
_entity_poly.type
_entity_poly.pdbx_seq_one_letter_code
_entity_poly.pdbx_strand_id
1 'polypeptide(L)' 'MKPFPWAAAMGFGFGVLRLAPDVFWRMTPRELAQAIRAIRGPATAPLVRAELDDLLARFPDAPGKGGRDD' A
#
# COMPACT_ATOMS: atom_id res chain seq x y z
N MET A 1 -3.09 -24.05 6.02
CA MET A 1 -1.98 -23.22 5.50
C MET A 1 -2.50 -22.50 4.26
N LYS A 2 -2.29 -21.18 4.11
CA LYS A 2 -2.73 -20.44 2.91
C LYS A 2 -1.67 -20.64 1.80
N PRO A 3 -2.06 -20.96 0.56
CA PRO A 3 -1.10 -21.09 -0.54
C PRO A 3 -0.39 -19.76 -0.81
N PHE A 4 0.84 -19.84 -1.33
CA PHE A 4 1.58 -18.65 -1.75
C PHE A 4 0.81 -17.88 -2.84
N PRO A 5 0.69 -16.54 -2.75
CA PRO A 5 -0.14 -15.75 -3.64
C PRO A 5 0.55 -15.47 -4.98
N TRP A 6 0.66 -16.49 -5.83
CA TRP A 6 1.36 -16.42 -7.12
C TRP A 6 0.88 -15.31 -8.05
N ALA A 7 -0.44 -15.10 -8.14
CA ALA A 7 -1.01 -14.05 -8.99
C ALA A 7 -0.51 -12.65 -8.61
N ALA A 8 -0.43 -12.35 -7.30
CA ALA A 8 0.07 -11.08 -6.81
C ALA A 8 1.58 -10.93 -7.02
N ALA A 9 2.34 -12.00 -6.79
CA ALA A 9 3.79 -12.01 -7.02
C ALA A 9 4.14 -11.76 -8.50
N MET A 10 3.49 -12.47 -9.42
CA MET A 10 3.69 -12.29 -10.86
C MET A 10 3.19 -10.93 -11.34
N GLY A 11 2.03 -10.46 -10.85
CA GLY A 11 1.52 -9.13 -11.18
C GLY A 11 2.48 -8.01 -10.76
N PHE A 12 3.10 -8.13 -9.57
CA PHE A 12 4.12 -7.19 -9.14
C PHE A 12 5.41 -7.31 -9.97
N GLY A 13 5.88 -8.53 -10.20
CA GLY A 13 7.10 -8.82 -10.97
C GLY A 13 7.04 -8.30 -12.41
N PHE A 14 5.97 -8.62 -13.14
CA PHE A 14 5.82 -8.24 -14.54
C PHE A 14 5.25 -6.84 -14.74
N GLY A 15 4.35 -6.40 -13.86
CA GLY A 15 3.69 -5.09 -13.99
C GLY A 15 4.50 -3.94 -13.40
N VAL A 16 4.89 -4.06 -12.13
CA VAL A 16 5.51 -2.97 -11.36
C VAL A 16 7.02 -2.95 -11.57
N LEU A 17 7.68 -4.09 -11.36
CA LEU A 17 9.12 -4.22 -11.54
C LEU A 17 9.53 -4.35 -13.03
N ARG A 18 8.58 -4.65 -13.92
CA ARG A 18 8.80 -4.86 -15.36
C ARG A 18 9.90 -5.87 -15.67
N LEU A 19 10.00 -6.91 -14.86
CA LEU A 19 10.97 -7.98 -15.05
C LEU A 19 10.56 -8.85 -16.23
N ALA A 20 11.54 -9.29 -17.01
CA ALA A 20 11.34 -10.38 -17.95
C ALA A 20 11.02 -11.68 -17.17
N PRO A 21 10.22 -12.60 -17.74
CA PRO A 21 9.83 -13.84 -17.07
C PRO A 21 10.99 -14.67 -16.53
N ASP A 22 12.09 -14.78 -17.28
CA ASP A 22 13.29 -15.52 -16.90
C ASP A 22 13.98 -14.91 -15.67
N VAL A 23 14.06 -13.58 -15.59
CA VAL A 23 14.64 -12.87 -14.44
C VAL A 23 13.77 -13.08 -13.20
N PHE A 24 12.45 -12.99 -13.34
CA PHE A 24 11.52 -13.22 -12.23
C PHE A 24 11.61 -14.64 -11.67
N TRP A 25 11.68 -15.66 -12.54
CA TRP A 25 11.74 -17.06 -12.10
C TRP A 25 13.10 -17.48 -11.56
N ARG A 26 14.18 -16.79 -11.94
CA ARG A 26 15.52 -17.00 -11.36
C ARG A 26 15.72 -16.32 -10.01
N MET A 27 14.93 -15.30 -9.71
CA MET A 27 14.99 -14.56 -8.45
C MET A 27 14.53 -15.43 -7.28
N THR A 28 15.20 -15.23 -6.14
CA THR A 28 14.83 -15.86 -4.88
C THR A 28 13.63 -15.15 -4.21
N PRO A 29 12.83 -15.85 -3.38
CA PRO A 29 11.76 -15.19 -2.62
C PRO A 29 12.23 -14.05 -1.70
N ARG A 30 13.49 -14.11 -1.21
CA ARG A 30 14.08 -13.05 -0.37
C ARG A 30 14.35 -11.78 -1.18
N GLU A 31 14.89 -11.92 -2.38
CA GLU A 31 15.09 -10.80 -3.30
C GLU A 31 13.76 -10.17 -3.71
N LEU A 32 12.74 -10.98 -4.00
CA LEU A 32 11.39 -10.48 -4.30
C LEU A 32 10.82 -9.68 -3.11
N ALA A 33 10.97 -10.18 -1.89
CA ALA A 33 10.52 -9.49 -0.69
C ALA A 33 11.24 -8.14 -0.48
N GLN A 34 12.54 -8.06 -0.78
CA GLN A 34 13.29 -6.80 -0.72
C GLN A 34 12.88 -5.83 -1.82
N ALA A 35 12.68 -6.29 -3.05
CA ALA A 35 12.20 -5.47 -4.16
C ALA A 35 10.82 -4.86 -3.86
N ILE A 36 9.91 -5.64 -3.27
CA ILE A 36 8.61 -5.16 -2.81
C ILE A 36 8.76 -4.08 -1.74
N ARG A 37 9.63 -4.29 -0.74
CA ARG A 37 9.89 -3.31 0.33
C ARG A 37 10.51 -2.02 -0.19
N ALA A 38 11.40 -2.10 -1.17
CA ALA A 38 12.04 -0.93 -1.76
C ALA A 38 11.02 -0.01 -2.46
N ILE A 39 10.00 -0.58 -3.09
CA ILE A 39 8.98 0.18 -3.83
C ILE A 39 7.82 0.63 -2.93
N ARG A 40 7.30 -0.28 -2.09
CA ARG A 40 6.12 0.02 -1.24
C ARG A 40 6.50 0.75 0.04
N GLY A 41 7.79 0.85 0.35
CA GLY A 41 8.27 1.29 1.64
C GLY A 41 8.13 0.20 2.72
N PRO A 42 8.50 0.52 3.96
CA PRO A 42 8.23 -0.37 5.09
C PRO A 42 6.74 -0.68 5.16
N ALA A 43 6.39 -1.89 5.59
CA ALA A 43 5.00 -2.22 5.89
C ALA A 43 4.50 -1.23 6.94
N THR A 44 3.69 -0.25 6.52
CA THR A 44 3.04 0.68 7.43
C THR A 44 2.07 -0.10 8.29
N ALA A 45 2.12 0.13 9.59
CA ALA A 45 1.08 -0.38 10.48
C ALA A 45 -0.27 0.10 9.95
N PRO A 46 -1.33 -0.74 10.02
CA PRO A 46 -2.67 -0.27 9.74
C PRO A 46 -2.97 0.96 10.61
N LEU A 47 -3.54 2.00 9.99
CA LEU A 47 -3.95 3.22 10.70
C LEU A 47 -4.84 2.82 11.89
N VAL A 48 -4.49 3.27 13.09
CA VAL A 48 -5.33 2.96 14.25
C VAL A 48 -6.54 3.88 14.28
N ARG A 49 -7.63 3.43 14.92
CA ARG A 49 -8.89 4.19 15.03
C ARG A 49 -8.66 5.64 15.48
N ALA A 50 -7.78 5.82 16.47
CA ALA A 50 -7.45 7.15 17.01
C ALA A 50 -6.80 8.09 15.97
N GLU A 51 -5.93 7.58 15.10
CA GLU A 51 -5.30 8.37 14.04
C GLU A 51 -6.32 8.74 12.95
N LEU A 52 -7.25 7.83 12.65
CA LEU A 52 -8.38 8.13 11.76
C LEU A 52 -9.29 9.23 12.35
N ASP A 53 -9.57 9.17 13.65
CA ASP A 53 -10.40 10.17 14.32
C ASP A 53 -9.74 11.56 14.35
N ASP A 54 -8.41 11.63 14.54
CA ASP A 54 -7.64 12.88 14.41
C ASP A 54 -7.75 13.47 12.99
N LEU A 55 -7.62 12.62 11.95
CA LEU A 55 -7.76 13.06 10.57
C LEU A 55 -9.16 13.61 10.27
N LEU A 56 -10.21 12.95 10.75
CA LEU A 56 -11.60 13.40 10.56
C LEU A 56 -11.85 14.76 11.24
N ALA A 57 -11.27 15.00 12.41
CA ALA A 57 -11.37 16.29 13.10
C ALA A 57 -10.60 17.41 12.38
N ARG A 58 -9.44 17.07 11.79
CA ARG A 58 -8.57 18.03 11.07
C ARG A 58 -9.09 18.40 9.68
N PHE A 59 -9.79 17.48 9.02
CA PHE A 59 -10.31 17.65 7.67
C PHE A 59 -11.82 17.33 7.61
N PRO A 60 -12.67 18.19 8.22
CA PRO A 60 -14.11 17.96 8.18
C PRO A 60 -14.68 18.19 6.78
N ASP A 61 -15.53 17.27 6.31
CA ASP A 61 -16.11 17.31 4.96
C ASP A 61 -17.12 18.46 4.74
N ALA A 62 -17.71 18.98 5.81
CA ALA A 62 -18.67 20.07 5.74
C ALA A 62 -18.01 21.41 6.13
N PRO A 63 -18.24 22.51 5.38
CA PRO A 63 -17.86 23.83 5.84
C PRO A 63 -18.55 24.09 7.18
N GLY A 64 -17.78 24.51 8.18
CA GLY A 64 -18.30 24.81 9.51
C GLY A 64 -19.50 25.75 9.38
N LYS A 65 -20.66 25.34 9.90
CA LYS A 65 -21.84 26.22 10.00
C LYS A 65 -21.47 27.39 10.91
N GLY A 66 -21.01 28.47 10.30
CA GLY A 66 -20.62 29.69 10.97
C GLY A 66 -20.41 30.79 9.94
N GLY A 67 -21.49 31.49 9.61
CA GLY A 67 -21.43 32.75 8.88
C GLY A 67 -22.31 32.83 7.64
N ARG A 68 -23.63 32.81 7.82
CA ARG A 68 -24.50 33.78 7.14
C ARG A 68 -25.83 33.90 7.89
N ASP A 69 -25.78 34.65 8.99
CA ASP A 69 -26.93 35.41 9.44
C ASP A 69 -26.80 36.80 8.80
N ASP A 70 -27.18 36.92 7.52
CA ASP A 70 -27.49 38.22 6.90
C ASP A 70 -28.83 38.10 6.15
#